data_AF-A0A6A4HTB9-F1
#
_entry.id   AF-A0A6A4HTB9-F1
#
_cell.length_a   1.000
_cell.length_b   1.000
_cell.length_c   1.000
_cell.angle_alpha   90.00
_cell.angle_beta   90.00
_cell.angle_gamma   90.00
#
_symmetry.space_group_name_H-M   'P 1'
#
loop_
_entity.id
_entity.type
_entity.pdbx_description
1 polymer ?
#
loop_
_entity_poly.entity_id
_entity_poly.type
_entity_poly.pdbx_seq_one_letter_code
_entity_poly.pdbx_strand_id
1 'polypeptide(L)'
;MVDNLIDPVDHQNVPKAVKLLRFIAMIPQQIPPRGEMDPSEATFDLTGCLWAHLYLAFIDPLLSLTDQLTSLAVYLHLCMILYRHHGSSLMSSQLYYDSQALVKSAFFYSAHQNILDPDENVYLYLGGSDRGERKFCNVRVATHDTNPDILGLANSLSEDADMDRIIEENPDLNREHRRTSWTSSPDIDHVNPKFYKGNLRAGDVNIDGAWNMG
;
A
#
# COMPACT_ATOMS: atom_id res chain seq x y z
N MET A 1 -24.51 2.90 -5.20
CA MET A 1 -23.10 3.17 -5.63
C MET A 1 -22.14 2.87 -4.48
N VAL A 2 -22.42 3.32 -3.26
CA VAL A 2 -21.67 2.95 -2.04
C VAL A 2 -21.78 1.46 -1.70
N ASP A 3 -22.94 0.83 -1.91
CA ASP A 3 -23.15 -0.61 -1.62
C ASP A 3 -22.27 -1.56 -2.46
N ASN A 4 -21.71 -1.09 -3.57
CA ASN A 4 -20.75 -1.86 -4.38
C ASN A 4 -19.29 -1.69 -3.92
N LEU A 5 -19.04 -0.73 -3.02
CA LEU A 5 -17.72 -0.40 -2.47
C LEU A 5 -17.52 -0.98 -1.06
N ILE A 6 -18.61 -1.40 -0.40
CA ILE A 6 -18.59 -2.02 0.92
C ILE A 6 -19.19 -3.41 0.79
N ASP A 7 -18.37 -4.43 0.97
CA ASP A 7 -18.81 -5.83 0.92
C ASP A 7 -18.58 -6.47 2.29
N PRO A 8 -19.63 -6.63 3.12
CA PRO A 8 -19.48 -7.22 4.45
C PRO A 8 -19.16 -8.72 4.40
N VAL A 9 -19.31 -9.37 3.24
CA VAL A 9 -18.98 -10.79 3.04
C VAL A 9 -17.51 -10.96 2.68
N ASP A 10 -16.95 -10.00 1.92
CA ASP A 10 -15.56 -10.00 1.47
C ASP A 10 -14.77 -8.81 2.08
N HIS A 11 -14.58 -8.89 3.39
CA HIS A 11 -13.85 -7.89 4.19
C HIS A 11 -12.33 -7.80 3.88
N GLN A 12 -11.80 -8.68 3.02
CA GLN A 12 -10.38 -8.71 2.61
C GLN A 12 -10.14 -8.11 1.21
N ASN A 13 -11.16 -7.50 0.60
CA ASN A 13 -11.06 -6.94 -0.74
C ASN A 13 -10.30 -5.60 -0.80
N VAL A 14 -8.97 -5.67 -0.84
CA VAL A 14 -8.08 -4.50 -0.88
C VAL A 14 -8.38 -3.54 -2.06
N PRO A 15 -8.61 -4.02 -3.31
CA PRO A 15 -8.98 -3.13 -4.41
C PRO A 15 -10.25 -2.30 -4.16
N LYS A 16 -11.30 -2.90 -3.57
CA LYS A 16 -12.52 -2.16 -3.21
C LYS A 16 -12.24 -1.10 -2.15
N ALA A 17 -11.42 -1.42 -1.15
CA ALA A 17 -11.03 -0.47 -0.10
C ALA A 17 -10.26 0.72 -0.69
N VAL A 18 -9.24 0.49 -1.52
CA VAL A 18 -8.48 1.56 -2.20
C VAL A 18 -9.39 2.41 -3.06
N LYS A 19 -10.32 1.79 -3.80
CA LYS A 19 -11.30 2.50 -4.62
C LYS A 19 -12.22 3.39 -3.79
N LEU A 20 -12.68 2.92 -2.63
CA LEU A 20 -13.47 3.73 -1.69
C LEU A 20 -12.68 4.93 -1.19
N LEU A 21 -11.42 4.74 -0.76
CA LEU A 21 -10.57 5.84 -0.28
C LEU A 21 -10.32 6.89 -1.37
N ARG A 22 -10.08 6.47 -2.61
CA ARG A 22 -9.96 7.38 -3.76
C ARG A 22 -11.24 8.19 -3.99
N PHE A 23 -12.42 7.55 -3.92
CA PHE A 23 -13.67 8.28 -4.05
C PHE A 23 -13.85 9.31 -2.93
N ILE A 24 -13.54 8.95 -1.68
CA ILE A 24 -13.61 9.88 -0.54
C ILE A 24 -12.68 11.07 -0.75
N ALA A 25 -11.45 10.84 -1.22
CA ALA A 25 -10.49 11.90 -1.53
C ALA A 25 -10.93 12.83 -2.68
N MET A 26 -11.83 12.38 -3.56
CA MET A 26 -12.33 13.17 -4.70
C MET A 26 -13.60 13.98 -4.38
N ILE A 27 -14.34 13.64 -3.32
CA ILE A 27 -15.56 14.38 -2.90
C ILE A 27 -15.32 15.89 -2.77
N PRO A 28 -14.23 16.36 -2.12
CA PRO A 28 -13.91 17.79 -1.97
C PRO A 28 -13.87 18.55 -3.30
N GLN A 29 -13.40 17.90 -4.36
CA GLN A 29 -13.20 18.52 -5.67
C GLN A 29 -14.51 18.65 -6.47
N GLN A 30 -15.56 17.94 -6.06
CA GLN A 30 -16.85 17.89 -6.76
C GLN A 30 -17.89 18.83 -6.14
N ILE A 31 -17.61 19.39 -4.96
CA ILE A 31 -18.49 20.32 -4.26
C ILE A 31 -17.95 21.75 -4.52
N PRO A 32 -18.69 22.60 -5.26
CA PRO A 32 -18.24 23.97 -5.49
C PRO A 32 -18.19 24.75 -4.17
N PRO A 33 -17.15 25.56 -3.93
CA PRO A 33 -16.96 26.26 -2.67
C PRO A 33 -18.16 27.18 -2.40
N ARG A 34 -18.90 26.90 -1.32
CA ARG A 34 -19.88 27.82 -0.77
C ARG A 34 -19.14 28.84 0.11
N GLY A 35 -19.65 30.07 0.18
CA GLY A 35 -18.93 31.19 0.83
C GLY A 35 -18.56 30.97 2.30
N GLU A 36 -19.32 30.14 3.01
CA GLU A 36 -18.97 29.63 4.34
C GLU A 36 -18.76 28.10 4.22
N MET A 37 -17.62 27.62 4.72
CA MET A 37 -17.30 26.19 4.72
C MET A 37 -18.23 25.46 5.68
N ASP A 38 -19.08 24.57 5.16
CA ASP A 38 -19.92 23.71 6.00
C ASP A 38 -19.00 22.78 6.81
N PRO A 39 -19.18 22.63 8.13
CA PRO A 39 -18.44 21.65 8.95
C PRO A 39 -18.45 20.23 8.36
N SER A 40 -19.51 19.88 7.63
CA SER A 40 -19.63 18.60 6.92
C SER A 40 -18.63 18.50 5.76
N GLU A 41 -18.52 19.57 4.96
CA GLU A 41 -17.56 19.66 3.84
C GLU A 41 -16.12 19.59 4.38
N ALA A 42 -15.80 20.36 5.43
CA ALA A 42 -14.49 20.33 6.07
C ALA A 42 -14.10 18.93 6.60
N THR A 43 -15.08 18.15 7.06
CA THR A 43 -14.85 16.78 7.55
C THR A 43 -14.50 15.83 6.41
N PHE A 44 -15.19 15.93 5.27
CA PHE A 44 -14.88 15.13 4.09
C PHE A 44 -13.53 15.51 3.48
N ASP A 45 -13.21 16.81 3.44
CA ASP A 45 -11.91 17.31 2.98
C ASP A 45 -10.77 16.75 3.83
N LEU A 46 -10.92 16.83 5.16
CA LEU A 46 -9.90 16.34 6.08
C LEU A 46 -9.74 14.82 6.03
N THR A 47 -10.87 14.09 5.95
CA THR A 47 -10.86 12.62 5.84
C THR A 47 -10.25 12.17 4.50
N GLY A 48 -10.61 12.85 3.41
CA GLY A 48 -10.05 12.59 2.08
C GLY A 48 -8.56 12.87 2.04
N CYS A 49 -8.12 13.99 2.59
CA CYS A 49 -6.71 14.36 2.72
C CYS A 49 -5.93 13.31 3.52
N LEU A 50 -6.45 12.92 4.69
CA LEU A 50 -5.83 11.91 5.56
C LEU A 50 -5.55 10.62 4.78
N TRP A 51 -6.59 10.02 4.19
CA TRP A 51 -6.43 8.74 3.51
C TRP A 51 -5.65 8.83 2.20
N ALA A 52 -5.73 9.96 1.48
CA ALA A 52 -4.93 10.21 0.29
C ALA A 52 -3.43 10.14 0.59
N HIS A 53 -3.00 10.77 1.68
CA HIS A 53 -1.61 10.74 2.09
C HIS A 53 -1.09 9.33 2.43
N LEU A 54 -1.97 8.46 2.94
CA LEU A 54 -1.64 7.05 3.14
C LEU A 54 -1.51 6.31 1.81
N TYR A 55 -2.58 6.25 1.00
CA TYR A 55 -2.60 5.34 -0.15
C TYR A 55 -1.66 5.81 -1.27
N LEU A 56 -1.53 7.11 -1.51
CA LEU A 56 -0.70 7.65 -2.61
C LEU A 56 0.77 7.28 -2.44
N ALA A 57 1.24 7.21 -1.20
CA ALA A 57 2.61 6.81 -0.88
C ALA A 57 2.97 5.40 -1.40
N PHE A 58 1.98 4.53 -1.65
CA PHE A 58 2.20 3.16 -2.13
C PHE A 58 1.82 2.92 -3.60
N ILE A 59 1.04 3.82 -4.20
CA ILE A 59 0.45 3.59 -5.53
C ILE A 59 0.74 4.66 -6.57
N ASP A 60 1.31 5.80 -6.18
CA ASP A 60 1.73 6.81 -7.13
C ASP A 60 3.18 6.54 -7.60
N PRO A 61 3.37 6.11 -8.86
CA PRO A 61 4.70 5.79 -9.38
C PRO A 61 5.60 7.02 -9.56
N LEU A 62 5.05 8.24 -9.49
CA LEU A 62 5.80 9.46 -9.74
C LEU A 62 6.50 9.98 -8.48
N LEU A 63 6.07 9.56 -7.29
CA LEU A 63 6.64 10.01 -6.03
C LEU A 63 8.05 9.45 -5.82
N SER A 64 8.97 10.32 -5.42
CA SER A 64 10.27 9.87 -4.89
C SER A 64 10.10 9.18 -3.54
N LEU A 65 11.11 8.46 -3.07
CA LEU A 65 11.08 7.86 -1.75
C LEU A 65 10.90 8.91 -0.65
N THR A 66 11.54 10.08 -0.80
CA THR A 66 11.37 11.22 0.11
C THR A 66 9.92 11.72 0.11
N ASP A 67 9.29 11.84 -1.06
CA ASP A 67 7.89 12.28 -1.15
C ASP A 67 6.93 11.25 -0.56
N GLN A 68 7.19 9.95 -0.78
CA GLN A 68 6.41 8.86 -0.17
C GLN A 68 6.50 8.94 1.36
N LEU A 69 7.71 9.05 1.92
CA LEU A 69 7.92 9.17 3.37
C LEU A 69 7.30 10.47 3.93
N THR A 70 7.37 11.57 3.19
CA THR A 70 6.73 12.84 3.59
C THR A 70 5.23 12.67 3.66
N SER A 71 4.62 12.05 2.64
CA SER A 71 3.19 11.76 2.62
C SER A 71 2.77 10.86 3.80
N LEU A 72 3.57 9.84 4.12
CA LEU A 72 3.33 8.98 5.28
C LEU A 72 3.49 9.72 6.62
N ALA A 73 4.42 10.67 6.72
CA ALA A 73 4.57 11.53 7.90
C ALA A 73 3.33 12.44 8.09
N VAL A 74 2.84 13.08 7.02
CA VAL A 74 1.58 13.86 7.06
C VAL A 74 0.42 12.99 7.58
N TYR A 75 0.26 11.80 7.00
CA TYR A 75 -0.77 10.86 7.44
C TYR A 75 -0.63 10.53 8.93
N LEU A 76 0.59 10.21 9.39
CA LEU A 76 0.87 9.85 10.78
C LEU A 76 0.54 10.99 11.74
N HIS A 77 0.98 12.21 11.46
CA HIS A 77 0.73 13.38 12.31
C HIS A 77 -0.75 13.75 12.36
N LEU A 78 -1.43 13.75 11.21
CA LEU A 78 -2.88 13.99 11.15
C LEU A 78 -3.65 12.91 11.92
N CYS A 79 -3.32 11.63 11.70
CA CYS A 79 -3.89 10.52 12.47
C CYS A 79 -3.71 10.70 13.97
N MET A 80 -2.52 11.10 14.42
CA MET A 80 -2.23 11.30 15.84
C MET A 80 -3.13 12.38 16.45
N ILE A 81 -3.25 13.53 15.78
CA ILE A 81 -4.09 14.64 16.24
C ILE A 81 -5.56 14.21 16.27
N LEU A 82 -6.07 13.67 15.16
CA LEU A 82 -7.47 13.29 15.04
C LEU A 82 -7.85 12.17 16.01
N TYR A 83 -6.99 11.17 16.17
CA TYR A 83 -7.21 10.07 17.10
C TYR A 83 -7.15 10.55 18.56
N ARG A 84 -6.32 11.54 18.89
CA ARG A 84 -6.32 12.15 20.23
C ARG A 84 -7.64 12.87 20.55
N HIS A 85 -8.27 13.49 19.56
CA HIS A 85 -9.53 14.21 19.73
C HIS A 85 -10.77 13.30 19.70
N HIS A 86 -10.78 12.30 18.82
CA HIS A 86 -11.97 11.50 18.51
C HIS A 86 -11.85 10.04 18.97
N GLY A 87 -10.65 9.56 19.30
CA GLY A 87 -10.38 8.20 19.74
C GLY A 87 -10.94 7.15 18.78
N SER A 88 -11.56 6.12 19.34
CA SER A 88 -12.11 4.99 18.57
C SER A 88 -13.30 5.35 17.67
N SER A 89 -13.84 6.57 17.77
CA SER A 89 -14.89 7.02 16.86
C SER A 89 -14.37 7.39 15.47
N LEU A 90 -13.08 7.72 15.35
CA LEU A 90 -12.41 7.95 14.07
C LEU A 90 -12.08 6.63 13.36
N MET A 91 -11.39 5.73 14.07
CA MET A 91 -10.96 4.42 13.60
C MET A 91 -10.73 3.50 14.80
N SER A 92 -10.73 2.18 14.59
CA SER A 92 -10.45 1.25 15.70
C SER A 92 -9.04 1.45 16.26
N SER A 93 -8.85 1.19 17.56
CA SER A 93 -7.53 1.28 18.19
C SER A 93 -6.50 0.38 17.51
N GLN A 94 -6.95 -0.76 16.97
CA GLN A 94 -6.12 -1.68 16.20
C GLN A 94 -5.67 -1.02 14.89
N LEU A 95 -6.59 -0.47 14.11
CA LEU A 95 -6.25 0.21 12.85
C LEU A 95 -5.33 1.41 13.08
N TYR A 96 -5.54 2.17 14.15
CA TYR A 96 -4.62 3.24 14.55
C TYR A 96 -3.23 2.70 14.84
N TYR A 97 -3.11 1.69 15.70
CA TYR A 97 -1.81 1.10 16.05
C TYR A 97 -1.08 0.55 14.82
N ASP A 98 -1.78 -0.22 13.99
CA ASP A 98 -1.21 -0.83 12.79
C ASP A 98 -0.78 0.24 11.78
N SER A 99 -1.57 1.30 11.62
CA SER A 99 -1.23 2.44 10.76
C SER A 99 0.04 3.17 11.22
N GLN A 100 0.18 3.40 12.52
CA GLN A 100 1.37 4.03 13.10
C GLN A 100 2.60 3.13 12.96
N ALA A 101 2.44 1.83 13.18
CA ALA A 101 3.49 0.84 13.02
C ALA A 101 3.94 0.71 11.55
N LEU A 102 3.01 0.79 10.60
CA LEU A 102 3.29 0.79 9.15
C LEU A 102 4.21 1.95 8.77
N VAL A 103 3.83 3.18 9.14
CA VAL A 103 4.64 4.38 8.83
C VAL A 103 6.01 4.28 9.49
N LYS A 104 6.07 3.92 10.77
CA LYS A 104 7.35 3.70 11.46
C LYS A 104 8.23 2.69 10.71
N SER A 105 7.66 1.56 10.30
CA SER A 105 8.39 0.52 9.57
C SER A 105 8.93 1.02 8.23
N ALA A 106 8.16 1.84 7.50
CA ALA A 106 8.62 2.45 6.25
C ALA A 106 9.87 3.34 6.45
N PHE A 107 9.86 4.17 7.49
CA PHE A 107 11.02 5.00 7.86
C PHE A 107 12.23 4.15 8.26
N PHE A 108 12.03 3.17 9.16
CA PHE A 108 13.12 2.30 9.60
C PHE A 108 13.71 1.48 8.47
N TYR A 109 12.86 0.92 7.59
CA TYR A 109 13.30 0.15 6.44
C TYR A 109 14.12 1.00 5.47
N SER A 110 13.66 2.21 5.15
CA SER A 110 14.37 3.13 4.27
C SER A 110 15.73 3.56 4.85
N ALA A 111 15.77 3.87 6.16
CA ALA A 111 17.01 4.20 6.85
C ALA A 111 17.99 3.01 6.89
N HIS A 112 17.47 1.82 7.18
CA HIS A 112 18.28 0.61 7.22
C HIS A 112 18.86 0.27 5.85
N GLN A 113 18.06 0.40 4.78
CA GLN A 113 18.53 0.18 3.41
C GLN A 113 19.59 1.20 3.02
N ASN A 114 19.44 2.48 3.38
CA ASN A 114 20.44 3.52 3.11
C ASN A 114 21.81 3.18 3.73
N ILE A 115 21.83 2.59 4.93
CA ILE A 115 23.06 2.15 5.60
C ILE A 115 23.61 0.87 4.95
N LEU A 116 22.74 -0.07 4.58
CA LEU A 116 23.13 -1.38 4.06
C LEU A 116 23.68 -1.29 2.62
N ASP A 117 22.93 -0.65 1.74
CA ASP A 117 23.29 -0.40 0.35
C ASP A 117 22.54 0.85 -0.17
N PRO A 118 23.21 2.02 -0.22
CA PRO A 118 22.61 3.27 -0.67
C PRO A 118 22.35 3.32 -2.19
N ASP A 119 22.90 2.39 -2.97
CA ASP A 119 22.74 2.37 -4.42
C ASP A 119 21.43 1.67 -4.85
N GLU A 120 20.88 0.85 -3.95
CA GLU A 120 19.64 0.10 -4.21
C GLU A 120 18.38 0.94 -4.04
N ASN A 121 17.33 0.54 -4.76
CA ASN A 121 16.01 1.17 -4.68
C ASN A 121 15.19 0.60 -3.53
N VAL A 122 14.46 1.46 -2.83
CA VAL A 122 13.48 1.07 -1.80
C VAL A 122 12.08 1.13 -2.40
N TYR A 123 11.39 -0.01 -2.36
CA TYR A 123 9.99 -0.10 -2.77
C TYR A 123 9.12 -0.37 -1.55
N LEU A 124 8.47 0.66 -0.98
CA LEU A 124 7.69 0.52 0.26
C LEU A 124 6.59 -0.53 0.16
N TYR A 125 5.95 -0.66 -1.00
CA TYR A 125 4.89 -1.65 -1.21
C TYR A 125 5.42 -3.11 -1.13
N LEU A 126 6.73 -3.36 -1.33
CA LEU A 126 7.33 -4.69 -1.13
C LEU A 126 7.43 -5.08 0.35
N GLY A 127 7.21 -4.14 1.28
CA GLY A 127 7.13 -4.44 2.71
C GLY A 127 5.84 -5.15 3.14
N GLY A 128 4.87 -5.33 2.23
CA GLY A 128 3.62 -6.05 2.47
C GLY A 128 3.75 -7.57 2.38
N SER A 129 2.64 -8.28 2.67
CA SER A 129 2.55 -9.74 2.63
C SER A 129 2.24 -10.32 1.24
N ASP A 130 1.93 -9.49 0.24
CA ASP A 130 1.47 -9.90 -1.10
C ASP A 130 2.32 -11.00 -1.75
N ARG A 131 3.66 -10.91 -1.64
CA ARG A 131 4.55 -11.93 -2.19
C ARG A 131 4.38 -13.27 -1.49
N GLY A 132 4.22 -13.26 -0.17
CA GLY A 132 3.94 -14.46 0.63
C GLY A 132 2.54 -15.01 0.36
N GLU A 133 1.53 -14.14 0.23
CA GLU A 133 0.16 -14.53 -0.13
C GLU A 133 0.12 -15.21 -1.50
N ARG A 134 0.89 -14.72 -2.47
CA ARG A 134 1.03 -15.37 -3.78
C ARG A 134 1.58 -16.80 -3.65
N LYS A 135 2.51 -17.05 -2.72
CA LYS A 135 3.00 -18.40 -2.43
C LYS A 135 1.90 -19.31 -1.92
N PHE A 136 1.09 -18.81 -0.98
CA PHE A 136 -0.08 -19.56 -0.50
C PHE A 136 -1.12 -19.78 -1.62
N CYS A 137 -1.35 -18.80 -2.49
CA CYS A 137 -2.20 -18.99 -3.67
C CYS A 137 -1.68 -20.11 -4.58
N ASN A 138 -0.38 -20.11 -4.89
CA ASN A 138 0.25 -21.14 -5.72
C ASN A 138 0.05 -22.54 -5.12
N VAL A 139 0.29 -22.71 -3.82
CA VAL A 139 0.04 -23.98 -3.11
C VAL A 139 -1.42 -24.43 -3.27
N ARG A 140 -2.38 -23.51 -3.08
CA ARG A 140 -3.81 -23.84 -3.16
C ARG A 140 -4.29 -24.24 -4.55
N VAL A 141 -3.60 -23.82 -5.61
CA VAL A 141 -3.98 -24.09 -7.01
C VAL A 141 -3.09 -25.12 -7.70
N ALA A 142 -1.96 -25.49 -7.08
CA ALA A 142 -1.00 -26.44 -7.65
C ALA A 142 -1.60 -27.83 -7.87
N THR A 143 -2.53 -28.25 -7.00
CA THR A 143 -3.18 -29.56 -7.08
C THR A 143 -4.69 -29.47 -6.88
N HIS A 144 -5.38 -30.61 -6.95
CA HIS A 144 -6.80 -30.69 -6.58
C HIS A 144 -7.04 -30.57 -5.07
N ASP A 145 -6.02 -30.77 -4.24
CA ASP A 145 -6.11 -30.58 -2.80
C ASP A 145 -5.81 -29.12 -2.43
N THR A 146 -6.88 -28.35 -2.28
CA THR A 146 -6.79 -26.92 -1.94
C THR A 146 -6.39 -26.65 -0.49
N ASN A 147 -6.39 -27.66 0.38
CA ASN A 147 -6.09 -27.53 1.81
C ASN A 147 -5.14 -28.67 2.24
N PRO A 148 -3.89 -28.67 1.77
CA PRO A 148 -2.94 -29.72 2.10
C PRO A 148 -2.66 -29.75 3.60
N ASP A 149 -2.28 -30.93 4.11
CA ASP A 149 -1.71 -31.05 5.44
C ASP A 149 -0.33 -30.36 5.53
N ILE A 150 0.27 -30.34 6.72
CA ILE A 150 1.54 -29.62 6.92
C ILE A 150 2.69 -30.17 6.06
N LEU A 151 2.67 -31.47 5.74
CA LEU A 151 3.68 -32.09 4.90
C LEU A 151 3.45 -31.73 3.43
N GLY A 152 2.20 -31.78 2.97
CA GLY A 152 1.80 -31.35 1.63
C GLY A 152 2.08 -29.87 1.39
N LEU A 153 1.84 -29.02 2.39
CA LEU A 153 2.19 -27.60 2.36
C LEU A 153 3.70 -27.42 2.23
N ALA A 154 4.51 -28.11 3.03
CA ALA A 154 5.97 -28.00 2.98
C ALA A 154 6.54 -28.45 1.62
N ASN A 155 6.02 -29.54 1.06
CA ASN A 155 6.42 -30.02 -0.26
C ASN A 155 6.03 -29.02 -1.35
N SER A 156 4.79 -28.55 -1.36
CA SER A 156 4.29 -27.60 -2.36
C SER A 156 5.06 -26.27 -2.33
N LEU A 157 5.40 -25.76 -1.14
CA LEU A 157 6.22 -24.56 -1.00
C LEU A 157 7.66 -24.78 -1.49
N SER A 158 8.21 -25.98 -1.31
CA SER A 158 9.55 -26.32 -1.81
C SER A 158 9.56 -26.38 -3.34
N GLU A 159 8.54 -27.01 -3.94
CA GLU A 159 8.36 -27.06 -5.39
C GLU A 159 8.17 -25.65 -5.98
N ASP A 160 7.38 -24.80 -5.34
CA ASP A 160 7.18 -23.42 -5.78
C ASP A 160 8.46 -22.57 -5.69
N ALA A 161 9.30 -22.81 -4.68
CA ALA A 161 10.62 -22.16 -4.57
C ALA A 161 11.60 -22.63 -5.66
N ASP A 162 11.56 -23.92 -6.04
CA ASP A 162 12.33 -24.44 -7.18
C ASP A 162 11.85 -23.82 -8.50
N MET A 163 10.54 -23.64 -8.66
CA MET A 163 9.97 -22.96 -9.82
C MET A 163 10.39 -21.49 -9.92
N ASP A 164 10.41 -20.75 -8.80
CA ASP A 164 10.94 -19.38 -8.76
C ASP A 164 12.38 -19.33 -9.27
N ARG A 165 13.25 -20.21 -8.76
CA ARG A 165 14.66 -20.27 -9.18
C ARG A 165 14.79 -20.54 -10.68
N ILE A 166 14.03 -21.51 -11.21
CA ILE A 166 14.06 -21.83 -12.64
C ILE A 166 13.62 -20.61 -13.47
N ILE A 167 12.60 -19.89 -13.02
CA ILE A 167 12.09 -18.68 -13.68
C ILE A 167 13.11 -17.53 -13.61
N GLU A 168 13.78 -17.35 -12.48
CA GLU A 168 14.83 -16.34 -12.32
C GLU A 168 16.04 -16.62 -13.23
N GLU A 169 16.46 -17.89 -13.32
CA GLU A 169 17.55 -18.33 -14.20
C GLU A 169 17.16 -18.29 -15.70
N ASN A 170 15.86 -18.41 -16.02
CA ASN A 170 15.34 -18.46 -17.39
C ASN A 170 14.13 -17.50 -17.55
N PRO A 171 14.36 -16.16 -17.55
CA PRO A 171 13.27 -15.18 -17.56
C PRO A 171 12.34 -15.27 -18.77
N ASP A 172 12.82 -15.84 -19.88
CA ASP A 172 12.06 -16.06 -21.11
C ASP A 172 10.94 -17.11 -20.97
N LEU A 173 11.06 -18.02 -19.99
CA LEU A 173 10.03 -18.99 -19.66
C LEU A 173 8.86 -18.35 -18.89
N ASN A 174 9.07 -17.17 -18.30
CA ASN A 174 8.05 -16.47 -17.53
C ASN A 174 7.09 -15.70 -18.43
N ARG A 175 5.99 -16.35 -18.81
CA ARG A 175 4.85 -15.67 -19.43
C ARG A 175 3.98 -15.06 -18.33
N GLU A 176 4.42 -13.92 -17.78
CA GLU A 176 3.62 -13.18 -16.80
C GLU A 176 2.19 -12.97 -17.30
N HIS A 177 1.21 -13.10 -16.39
CA HIS A 177 -0.19 -12.87 -16.73
C HIS A 177 -0.37 -11.40 -17.17
N ARG A 178 -1.04 -11.17 -18.32
CA ARG A 178 -1.22 -9.86 -19.01
C ARG A 178 -1.80 -8.70 -18.17
N ARG A 179 -2.20 -8.96 -16.92
CA ARG A 179 -2.87 -8.03 -16.00
C ARG A 179 -1.92 -7.10 -15.21
N THR A 180 -0.62 -7.15 -15.45
CA THR A 180 0.36 -6.32 -14.72
C THR A 180 0.68 -4.98 -15.38
N SER A 181 -0.15 -4.44 -16.29
CA SER A 181 0.08 -3.10 -16.85
C SER A 181 -0.54 -2.02 -15.96
N TRP A 182 0.27 -1.09 -15.46
CA TRP A 182 -0.23 0.12 -14.81
C TRP A 182 -1.00 0.95 -15.84
N THR A 183 -2.33 0.86 -15.81
CA THR A 183 -3.26 1.55 -16.73
C THR A 183 -3.89 2.79 -16.10
N SER A 184 -3.35 3.26 -14.96
CA SER A 184 -4.00 4.27 -14.11
C SER A 184 -5.45 3.91 -13.73
N SER A 185 -5.81 2.62 -13.79
CA SER A 185 -7.16 2.16 -13.48
C SER A 185 -7.50 2.45 -12.00
N PRO A 186 -8.74 2.84 -11.68
CA PRO A 186 -9.21 3.03 -10.31
C PRO A 186 -9.14 1.77 -9.44
N ASP A 187 -8.96 0.59 -10.06
CA ASP A 187 -8.89 -0.70 -9.36
C ASP A 187 -7.44 -1.14 -9.05
N ILE A 188 -6.44 -0.26 -9.22
CA ILE A 188 -5.04 -0.56 -8.90
C ILE A 188 -4.77 -0.31 -7.41
N ASP A 189 -4.47 -1.38 -6.69
CA ASP A 189 -4.07 -1.40 -5.28
C ASP A 189 -2.54 -1.52 -5.08
N HIS A 190 -1.79 -1.93 -6.10
CA HIS A 190 -0.33 -2.02 -6.07
C HIS A 190 0.31 -1.65 -7.42
N VAL A 191 1.55 -1.18 -7.39
CA VAL A 191 2.32 -0.81 -8.60
C VAL A 191 3.58 -1.64 -8.70
N ASN A 192 3.77 -2.32 -9.83
CA ASN A 192 4.99 -3.09 -10.10
C ASN A 192 6.21 -2.14 -10.18
N PRO A 193 7.40 -2.52 -9.66
CA PRO A 193 8.61 -1.68 -9.63
C PRO A 193 8.93 -1.05 -10.98
N LYS A 194 8.70 -1.81 -12.06
CA LYS A 194 9.00 -1.37 -13.43
C LYS A 194 8.26 -0.11 -13.88
N PHE A 195 7.18 0.26 -13.20
CA PHE A 195 6.40 1.47 -13.52
C PHE A 195 6.77 2.69 -12.67
N TYR A 196 7.54 2.51 -11.59
CA TYR A 196 8.01 3.65 -10.80
C TYR A 196 8.98 4.50 -11.61
N LYS A 197 8.78 5.82 -11.54
CA LYS A 197 9.56 6.84 -12.23
C LYS A 197 10.18 7.86 -11.26
N GLY A 198 9.64 7.98 -10.05
CA GLY A 198 10.25 8.77 -8.99
C GLY A 198 11.60 8.21 -8.57
N ASN A 199 12.44 9.05 -7.96
CA ASN A 199 13.73 8.59 -7.44
C ASN A 199 13.52 7.77 -6.16
N LEU A 200 13.75 6.46 -6.23
CA LEU A 200 13.59 5.52 -5.12
C LEU A 200 14.91 5.07 -4.49
N ARG A 201 16.03 5.62 -4.94
CA ARG A 201 17.35 5.21 -4.47
C ARG A 201 17.51 5.53 -2.98
N ALA A 202 17.93 4.53 -2.21
CA ALA A 202 18.05 4.64 -0.77
C ALA A 202 19.01 5.77 -0.35
N GLY A 203 20.12 5.96 -1.07
CA GLY A 203 21.11 7.00 -0.79
C GLY A 203 20.64 8.44 -0.97
N ASP A 204 19.60 8.66 -1.80
CA ASP A 204 19.11 10.00 -2.15
C ASP A 204 17.94 10.45 -1.25
N VAL A 205 17.53 9.60 -0.30
CA VAL A 205 16.39 9.87 0.58
C VAL A 205 16.72 10.89 1.67
N ASN A 206 15.85 11.89 1.84
CA ASN A 206 15.95 12.85 2.93
C ASN A 206 14.95 12.50 4.04
N ILE A 207 15.33 11.58 4.93
CA ILE A 207 14.46 11.04 5.99
C ILE A 207 14.08 12.13 6.99
N ASP A 208 15.05 12.92 7.46
CA ASP A 208 14.81 14.00 8.41
C ASP A 208 13.93 15.09 7.80
N GLY A 209 14.17 15.45 6.54
CA GLY A 209 13.34 16.39 5.81
C GLY A 209 11.90 15.88 5.66
N ALA A 210 11.74 14.61 5.28
CA ALA A 210 10.42 13.99 5.12
C ALA A 210 9.62 14.00 6.43
N TRP A 211 10.27 13.69 7.56
CA TRP A 211 9.62 13.71 8.87
C TRP A 211 9.20 15.11 9.31
N ASN A 212 10.02 16.14 9.05
CA ASN A 212 9.74 17.51 9.51
C ASN A 212 8.78 18.28 8.58
N MET A 213 8.72 17.91 7.30
CA MET A 213 7.80 18.54 6.33
C MET A 213 6.40 17.93 6.37
N GLY A 214 6.27 16.66 6.75
CA GLY A 214 4.99 16.03 7.02
C GLY A 214 4.49 16.31 8.42
#